data_AF-A0A7J7FZM6-F1
#
_entry.id   AF-A0A7J7FZM6-F1
#
_cell.length_a   1.000
_cell.length_b   1.000
_cell.length_c   1.000
_cell.angle_alpha   90.00
_cell.angle_beta   90.00
_cell.angle_gamma   90.00
#
_symmetry.space_group_name_H-M   'P 1'
#
loop_
_entity.id
_entity.type
_entity.pdbx_description
1 polymer ?
#
loop_
_entity_poly.entity_id
_entity_poly.type
_entity_poly.pdbx_seq_one_letter_code
_entity_poly.pdbx_strand_id
1 'polypeptide(L)'
;MCIYGINIVAYHNKSFTAISSDIIMTYTVVDLYSAMGRYWVTDGDEFQYPLNPNLRYSRATVNTMRAEWEFRKTRANVLVELCREVNLKFPRRLAMRMPTDTPQLLQRALHRIRDEVNRMTQRLQRSGLMKTANERAEDGLMDDAHQYYAWSMDVMYESDIEMSDDDDNE
;
A
#
# COMPACT_ATOMS: atom_id res chain seq x y z
N MET A 1 -1.29 -57.99 57.48
CA MET A 1 -1.74 -58.49 56.17
C MET A 1 -2.11 -57.29 55.30
N CYS A 2 -1.51 -57.26 54.12
CA CYS A 2 -1.61 -56.32 52.98
C CYS A 2 -2.46 -55.04 53.09
N ILE A 3 -1.79 -53.89 53.08
CA ILE A 3 -2.34 -52.64 52.54
C ILE A 3 -1.68 -52.43 51.17
N TYR A 4 -2.49 -52.47 50.11
CA TYR A 4 -2.08 -52.17 48.74
C TYR A 4 -1.73 -50.68 48.64
N GLY A 5 -0.47 -50.36 48.32
CA GLY A 5 -0.04 -49.02 47.98
C GLY A 5 -0.46 -48.66 46.56
N ILE A 6 -1.35 -47.68 46.40
CA ILE A 6 -1.63 -47.05 45.11
C ILE A 6 -0.56 -45.98 44.88
N ASN A 7 0.31 -46.25 43.93
CA ASN A 7 1.36 -45.36 43.47
C ASN A 7 0.72 -44.34 42.51
N ILE A 8 0.36 -43.16 43.01
CA ILE A 8 -0.12 -42.06 42.16
C ILE A 8 1.13 -41.40 41.57
N VAL A 9 1.48 -41.82 40.35
CA VAL A 9 2.48 -41.17 39.52
C VAL A 9 2.08 -39.70 39.37
N ALA A 10 2.94 -38.81 39.86
CA ALA A 10 2.84 -37.39 39.65
C ALA A 10 2.92 -37.13 38.14
N TYR A 11 1.77 -36.85 37.53
CA TYR A 11 1.76 -36.24 36.21
C TYR A 11 2.43 -34.86 36.36
N HIS A 12 3.64 -34.77 35.82
CA HIS A 12 4.27 -33.52 35.46
C HIS A 12 3.32 -32.77 34.51
N ASN A 13 2.40 -31.98 35.06
CA ASN A 13 1.87 -30.82 34.37
C ASN A 13 3.01 -29.81 34.31
N LYS A 14 3.91 -30.03 33.35
CA LYS A 14 4.73 -28.96 32.80
C LYS A 14 3.75 -27.87 32.45
N SER A 15 3.82 -26.79 33.21
CA SER A 15 3.17 -25.53 32.94
C SER A 15 3.48 -25.20 31.48
N PHE A 16 2.52 -25.48 30.62
CA PHE A 16 2.58 -25.05 29.23
C PHE A 16 2.38 -23.54 29.31
N THR A 17 3.47 -22.81 29.53
CA THR A 17 3.56 -21.41 29.15
C THR A 17 3.51 -21.39 27.63
N ALA A 18 2.31 -21.68 27.08
CA ALA A 18 1.90 -21.06 25.85
C ALA A 18 1.96 -19.57 26.15
N ILE A 19 3.08 -18.96 25.77
CA ILE A 19 3.08 -17.60 25.28
C ILE A 19 2.11 -17.67 24.11
N SER A 20 0.81 -17.50 24.39
CA SER A 20 -0.14 -17.03 23.41
C SER A 20 0.37 -15.65 23.06
N SER A 21 1.32 -15.59 22.13
CA SER A 21 1.45 -14.43 21.28
C SER A 21 0.08 -14.35 20.61
N ASP A 22 -0.83 -13.60 21.21
CA ASP A 22 -2.10 -13.26 20.59
C ASP A 22 -1.73 -12.80 19.19
N ILE A 23 -2.05 -13.62 18.19
CA ILE A 23 -1.73 -13.32 16.80
C ILE A 23 -2.54 -12.05 16.51
N ILE A 24 -1.88 -10.90 16.59
CA ILE A 24 -2.49 -9.64 16.21
C ILE A 24 -2.72 -9.74 14.72
N MET A 25 -3.96 -9.99 14.33
CA MET A 25 -4.34 -9.97 12.93
C MET A 25 -4.06 -8.58 12.38
N THR A 26 -3.33 -8.52 11.26
CA THR A 26 -2.95 -7.26 10.60
C THR A 26 -3.52 -7.20 9.18
N TYR A 27 -3.56 -5.98 8.64
CA TYR A 27 -3.83 -5.71 7.23
C TYR A 27 -2.75 -4.79 6.69
N THR A 28 -2.50 -4.88 5.38
CA THR A 28 -1.59 -4.02 4.63
C THR A 28 -2.36 -2.97 3.84
N VAL A 29 -1.65 -2.01 3.26
CA VAL A 29 -2.26 -1.06 2.32
C VAL A 29 -2.82 -1.78 1.08
N VAL A 30 -2.16 -2.86 0.63
CA VAL A 30 -2.65 -3.71 -0.47
C VAL A 30 -4.02 -4.30 -0.13
N ASP A 31 -4.17 -4.87 1.06
CA ASP A 31 -5.45 -5.45 1.52
C ASP A 31 -6.55 -4.39 1.54
N LEU A 32 -6.23 -3.18 2.00
CA LEU A 32 -7.17 -2.06 2.07
C LEU A 32 -7.64 -1.62 0.67
N TYR A 33 -6.74 -1.48 -0.29
CA TYR A 33 -7.10 -1.11 -1.66
C TYR A 33 -7.88 -2.22 -2.36
N SER A 34 -7.45 -3.47 -2.19
CA SER A 34 -8.13 -4.63 -2.75
C SER A 34 -9.57 -4.75 -2.25
N ALA A 35 -9.80 -4.51 -0.96
CA ALA A 35 -11.13 -4.50 -0.36
C ALA A 35 -12.04 -3.38 -0.89
N MET A 36 -11.46 -2.27 -1.37
CA MET A 36 -12.18 -1.17 -2.04
C MET A 36 -12.37 -1.41 -3.55
N GLY A 37 -11.97 -2.58 -4.07
CA GLY A 37 -11.97 -2.87 -5.50
C GLY A 37 -10.96 -2.03 -6.30
N ARG A 38 -9.91 -1.53 -5.65
CA ARG A 38 -8.87 -0.70 -6.26
C ARG A 38 -7.56 -1.46 -6.34
N TYR A 39 -6.79 -1.18 -7.39
CA TYR A 39 -5.48 -1.77 -7.57
C TYR A 39 -4.39 -0.94 -6.87
N TRP A 40 -3.52 -1.61 -6.12
CA TRP A 40 -2.33 -1.01 -5.49
C TRP A 40 -1.08 -1.42 -6.26
N VAL A 41 -0.33 -0.43 -6.74
CA VAL A 41 0.74 -0.61 -7.72
C VAL A 41 2.13 -0.57 -7.08
N THR A 42 2.22 -0.03 -5.87
CA THR A 42 3.53 0.20 -5.25
C THR A 42 4.07 -1.11 -4.67
N ASP A 43 5.02 -1.73 -5.38
CA ASP A 43 5.76 -2.90 -4.92
C ASP A 43 6.57 -2.59 -3.64
N GLY A 44 6.70 -3.59 -2.76
CA GLY A 44 7.50 -3.49 -1.53
C GLY A 44 6.87 -2.64 -0.41
N ASP A 45 5.58 -2.33 -0.51
CA ASP A 45 4.84 -1.66 0.56
C ASP A 45 4.34 -2.67 1.60
N GLU A 46 5.08 -2.80 2.71
CA GLU A 46 4.79 -3.76 3.78
C GLU A 46 4.30 -3.10 5.07
N PHE A 47 3.72 -1.89 5.01
CA PHE A 47 3.18 -1.24 6.20
C PHE A 47 1.97 -2.01 6.73
N GLN A 48 2.13 -2.62 7.90
CA GLN A 48 1.12 -3.44 8.56
C GLN A 48 0.40 -2.68 9.68
N TYR A 49 -0.92 -2.83 9.70
CA TYR A 49 -1.82 -2.19 10.65
C TYR A 49 -2.66 -3.23 11.39
N PRO A 50 -2.93 -3.05 12.69
CA PRO A 50 -3.78 -3.98 13.42
C PRO A 50 -5.23 -3.90 12.94
N LEU A 51 -5.86 -5.06 12.75
CA LEU A 51 -7.31 -5.17 12.47
C LEU A 51 -8.14 -4.76 13.69
N ASN A 52 -7.62 -4.93 14.90
CA ASN A 52 -8.30 -4.56 16.13
C ASN A 52 -8.50 -3.03 16.24
N PRO A 53 -9.74 -2.52 16.22
CA PRO A 53 -10.01 -1.07 16.28
C PRO A 53 -9.45 -0.39 17.53
N ASN A 54 -9.34 -1.11 18.66
CA ASN A 54 -8.80 -0.57 19.91
C ASN A 54 -7.30 -0.26 19.82
N LEU A 55 -6.59 -0.86 18.86
CA LEU A 55 -5.18 -0.63 18.61
C LEU A 55 -4.93 0.44 17.54
N ARG A 56 -5.97 1.02 16.93
CA ARG A 56 -5.84 1.96 15.80
C ARG A 56 -4.92 3.14 16.08
N TYR A 57 -4.98 3.71 17.29
CA TYR A 57 -4.12 4.83 17.71
C TYR A 57 -3.17 4.44 18.84
N SER A 58 -2.85 3.15 18.96
CA SER A 58 -1.79 2.71 19.86
C SER A 58 -0.48 3.39 19.48
N ARG A 59 0.43 3.55 20.44
CA ARG A 59 1.75 4.16 20.20
C ARG A 59 2.50 3.47 19.06
N ALA A 60 2.42 2.13 18.99
CA ALA A 60 3.04 1.34 17.92
C ALA A 60 2.43 1.70 16.55
N THR A 61 1.11 1.71 16.45
CA THR A 61 0.41 2.04 15.19
C THR A 61 0.69 3.47 14.73
N VAL A 62 0.74 4.44 15.65
CA VAL A 62 1.06 5.83 15.32
C VAL A 62 2.52 5.96 14.83
N ASN A 63 3.45 5.19 15.40
CA ASN A 63 4.82 5.15 14.89
C ASN A 63 4.89 4.58 13.47
N THR A 64 4.14 3.50 13.19
CA THR A 64 4.00 2.95 11.82
C THR A 64 3.44 4.00 10.86
N MET A 65 2.38 4.71 11.25
CA MET A 65 1.79 5.80 10.45
C MET A 65 2.82 6.89 10.14
N ARG A 66 3.65 7.29 11.11
CA ARG A 66 4.68 8.31 10.91
C ARG A 66 5.79 7.83 9.98
N ALA A 67 6.25 6.59 10.16
CA ALA A 67 7.25 5.99 9.27
C ALA A 67 6.72 5.90 7.83
N GLU A 68 5.46 5.48 7.68
CA GLU A 68 4.79 5.44 6.39
C GLU A 68 4.69 6.81 5.74
N TRP A 69 4.33 7.83 6.53
CA TRP A 69 4.20 9.19 6.05
C TRP A 69 5.49 9.73 5.45
N GLU A 70 6.62 9.59 6.17
CA GLU A 70 7.93 10.04 5.66
C GLU A 70 8.38 9.26 4.42
N PHE A 71 8.14 7.95 4.40
CA PHE A 71 8.39 7.11 3.22
C PHE A 71 7.60 7.62 2.01
N ARG A 72 6.29 7.80 2.16
CA ARG A 72 5.39 8.22 1.07
C ARG A 72 5.66 9.65 0.61
N LYS A 73 6.00 10.54 1.54
CA LYS A 73 6.41 11.92 1.23
C LYS A 73 7.65 11.95 0.36
N THR A 74 8.65 11.13 0.70
CA THR A 74 9.87 10.97 -0.10
C THR A 74 9.55 10.40 -1.48
N ARG A 75 8.77 9.31 -1.53
CA ARG A 75 8.31 8.68 -2.77
C ARG A 75 7.54 9.65 -3.66
N ALA A 76 6.63 10.44 -3.10
CA ALA A 76 5.84 11.42 -3.84
C ALA A 76 6.72 12.49 -4.50
N ASN A 77 7.75 12.98 -3.82
CA ASN A 77 8.69 13.93 -4.42
C ASN A 77 9.43 13.33 -5.62
N VAL A 78 9.91 12.09 -5.50
CA VAL A 78 10.57 11.39 -6.62
C VAL A 78 9.63 11.21 -7.80
N LEU A 79 8.39 10.76 -7.54
CA LEU A 79 7.40 10.55 -8.60
C LEU A 79 7.00 11.85 -9.30
N VAL A 80 6.95 12.98 -8.58
CA VAL A 80 6.68 14.30 -9.18
C VAL A 80 7.77 14.68 -10.17
N GLU A 81 9.05 14.50 -9.82
CA GLU A 81 10.15 14.81 -10.75
C GLU A 81 10.12 13.88 -11.97
N LEU A 82 9.88 12.57 -11.77
CA LEU A 82 9.72 11.64 -12.88
C LEU A 82 8.56 12.03 -13.80
N CYS A 83 7.40 12.38 -13.25
CA CYS A 83 6.26 12.86 -14.04
C CYS A 83 6.62 14.11 -14.85
N ARG A 84 7.39 15.04 -14.30
CA ARG A 84 7.85 16.24 -15.03
C ARG A 84 8.78 15.88 -16.19
N GLU A 85 9.73 14.98 -15.97
CA GLU A 85 10.67 14.54 -17.00
C GLU A 85 9.96 13.94 -18.22
N VAL A 86 8.88 13.17 -17.98
CA VAL A 86 8.08 12.57 -19.05
C VAL A 86 6.86 13.40 -19.47
N ASN A 87 6.76 14.65 -19.00
CA ASN A 87 5.67 15.58 -19.29
C ASN A 87 4.25 15.02 -18.99
N LEU A 88 4.13 14.27 -17.89
CA LEU A 88 2.85 13.76 -17.38
C LEU A 88 2.27 14.69 -16.32
N LYS A 89 0.95 14.88 -16.37
CA LYS A 89 0.21 15.54 -15.30
C LYS A 89 0.25 14.69 -14.03
N PHE A 90 0.47 15.33 -12.88
CA PHE A 90 0.43 14.70 -11.57
C PHE A 90 -0.56 15.43 -10.63
N PRO A 91 -1.07 14.76 -9.58
CA PRO A 91 -2.05 15.36 -8.66
C PRO A 91 -1.54 16.60 -7.93
N ARG A 92 -2.44 17.48 -7.45
CA ARG A 92 -2.10 18.74 -6.75
C ARG A 92 -1.35 18.61 -5.41
N ARG A 93 -1.02 17.39 -4.99
CA ARG A 93 -0.29 17.10 -3.75
C ARG A 93 -1.03 17.62 -2.51
N LEU A 94 -2.35 17.43 -2.45
CA LEU A 94 -3.18 17.93 -1.35
C LEU A 94 -2.74 17.35 -0.02
N ALA A 95 -2.28 16.11 0.00
CA ALA A 95 -1.80 15.47 1.22
C ALA A 95 -0.71 16.29 1.91
N MET A 96 0.18 16.94 1.15
CA MET A 96 1.28 17.75 1.69
C MET A 96 0.81 19.03 2.39
N ARG A 97 -0.42 19.46 2.13
CA ARG A 97 -1.05 20.63 2.75
C ARG A 97 -1.95 20.24 3.93
N MET A 98 -2.19 18.94 4.14
CA MET A 98 -3.05 18.46 5.22
C MET A 98 -2.29 18.50 6.56
N PRO A 99 -2.98 18.84 7.66
CA PRO A 99 -2.37 18.80 8.98
C PRO A 99 -2.08 17.36 9.41
N THR A 100 -1.03 17.17 10.21
CA THR A 100 -0.58 15.84 10.69
C THR A 100 -0.36 15.80 12.20
N ASP A 101 -0.84 16.81 12.93
CA ASP A 101 -0.51 17.01 14.36
C ASP A 101 -1.12 15.94 15.27
N THR A 102 -2.29 15.44 14.91
CA THR A 102 -2.98 14.38 15.66
C THR A 102 -2.99 13.07 14.88
N PRO A 103 -3.06 11.90 15.54
CA PRO A 103 -3.15 10.61 14.85
C PRO A 103 -4.28 10.52 13.83
N GLN A 104 -5.42 11.15 14.11
CA GLN A 104 -6.58 11.17 13.21
C GLN A 104 -6.29 11.99 11.95
N LEU A 105 -5.62 13.14 12.11
CA LEU A 105 -5.23 14.00 11.00
C LEU A 105 -4.13 13.36 10.15
N LEU A 106 -3.14 12.74 10.80
CA LEU A 106 -2.11 11.93 10.14
C LEU A 106 -2.72 10.78 9.31
N GLN A 107 -3.70 10.05 9.86
CA GLN A 107 -4.38 8.98 9.12
C GLN A 107 -5.10 9.50 7.87
N ARG A 108 -5.74 10.67 7.95
CA ARG A 108 -6.39 11.31 6.79
C ARG A 108 -5.37 11.73 5.74
N ALA A 109 -4.27 12.37 6.16
CA ALA A 109 -3.18 12.75 5.27
C ALA A 109 -2.55 11.52 4.59
N LEU A 110 -2.37 10.42 5.34
CA LEU A 110 -1.91 9.13 4.82
C LEU A 110 -2.83 8.57 3.75
N HIS A 111 -4.13 8.55 3.99
CA HIS A 111 -5.09 8.12 2.97
C HIS A 111 -4.95 8.92 1.68
N ARG A 112 -4.82 10.24 1.78
CA ARG A 112 -4.66 11.09 0.59
C ARG A 112 -3.33 10.84 -0.12
N ILE A 113 -2.21 10.76 0.60
CA ILE A 113 -0.90 10.55 -0.04
C ILE A 113 -0.78 9.15 -0.66
N ARG A 114 -1.45 8.13 -0.10
CA ARG A 114 -1.56 6.79 -0.70
C ARG A 114 -2.20 6.89 -2.09
N ASP A 115 -3.34 7.56 -2.18
CA ASP A 115 -4.05 7.75 -3.44
C ASP A 115 -3.20 8.53 -4.45
N GLU A 116 -2.59 9.64 -4.04
CA GLU A 116 -1.77 10.47 -4.92
C GLU A 116 -0.53 9.74 -5.44
N VAL A 117 0.19 9.00 -4.58
CA VAL A 117 1.36 8.18 -4.95
C VAL A 117 0.96 7.04 -5.88
N ASN A 118 -0.13 6.33 -5.57
CA ASN A 118 -0.59 5.22 -6.39
C ASN A 118 -0.98 5.69 -7.80
N ARG A 119 -1.69 6.82 -7.91
CA ARG A 119 -2.04 7.43 -9.20
C ARG A 119 -0.81 7.83 -10.02
N MET A 120 0.15 8.54 -9.42
CA MET A 120 1.38 8.91 -10.13
C MET A 120 2.14 7.68 -10.64
N THR A 121 2.18 6.62 -9.82
CA THR A 121 2.83 5.36 -10.20
C THR A 121 2.11 4.69 -11.37
N GLN A 122 0.77 4.60 -11.33
CA GLN A 122 -0.05 4.08 -12.45
C GLN A 122 0.18 4.88 -13.75
N ARG A 123 0.19 6.22 -13.66
CA ARG A 123 0.44 7.09 -14.82
C ARG A 123 1.80 6.84 -15.45
N LEU A 124 2.84 6.75 -14.62
CA LEU A 124 4.21 6.49 -15.08
C LEU A 124 4.33 5.11 -15.71
N GLN A 125 3.75 4.06 -15.10
CA GLN A 125 3.77 2.72 -15.67
C GLN A 125 3.04 2.66 -17.01
N ARG A 126 1.83 3.23 -17.10
CA ARG A 126 1.08 3.31 -18.37
C ARG A 126 1.88 4.04 -19.45
N SER A 127 2.49 5.18 -19.10
CA SER A 127 3.35 5.92 -20.04
C SER A 127 4.57 5.11 -20.49
N GLY A 128 5.17 4.33 -19.60
CA GLY A 128 6.29 3.43 -19.93
C GLY A 128 5.86 2.31 -20.87
N LEU A 129 4.69 1.72 -20.64
CA LEU A 129 4.10 0.68 -21.51
C LEU A 129 3.80 1.24 -22.90
N MET A 130 3.18 2.43 -23.00
CA MET A 130 2.92 3.08 -24.28
C MET A 130 4.20 3.42 -25.04
N LYS A 131 5.23 3.91 -24.34
CA LYS A 131 6.54 4.16 -24.94
C LYS A 131 7.14 2.87 -25.52
N THR A 132 7.12 1.79 -24.73
CA THR A 132 7.63 0.48 -25.16
C THR A 132 6.84 -0.05 -26.36
N ALA A 133 5.51 0.12 -26.36
CA ALA A 133 4.67 -0.29 -27.48
C ALA A 133 5.04 0.44 -28.78
N ASN A 134 5.31 1.75 -28.71
CA ASN A 134 5.77 2.54 -29.85
C ASN A 134 7.14 2.07 -30.36
N GLU A 135 8.11 1.86 -29.47
CA GLU A 135 9.44 1.37 -29.84
C GLU A 135 9.35 0.00 -30.55
N ARG A 136 8.51 -0.92 -30.06
CA ARG A 136 8.29 -2.23 -30.70
C ARG A 136 7.62 -2.11 -32.07
N ALA A 137 6.67 -1.18 -32.22
CA ALA A 137 6.02 -0.95 -33.51
C ALA A 137 7.00 -0.37 -34.54
N GLU A 138 7.88 0.55 -34.13
CA GLU A 138 8.94 1.11 -34.96
C GLU A 138 9.95 0.05 -35.41
N ASP A 139 10.24 -0.93 -34.56
CA ASP A 139 11.08 -2.11 -34.87
C ASP A 139 10.35 -3.16 -35.75
N GLY A 140 9.09 -2.95 -36.10
CA GLY A 140 8.27 -3.87 -36.89
C GLY A 140 7.73 -5.09 -36.11
N LEU A 141 7.84 -5.09 -34.79
CA LEU A 141 7.37 -6.14 -33.87
C LEU A 141 5.92 -5.87 -33.45
N MET A 142 4.99 -5.92 -34.39
CA MET A 142 3.60 -5.49 -34.18
C MET A 142 2.84 -6.33 -33.15
N ASP A 143 3.11 -7.64 -33.05
CA ASP A 143 2.46 -8.51 -32.06
C ASP A 143 2.87 -8.13 -30.63
N ASP A 144 4.16 -7.84 -30.42
CA ASP A 144 4.68 -7.35 -29.14
C ASP A 144 4.10 -5.96 -28.82
N ALA A 145 4.06 -5.06 -29.81
CA ALA A 145 3.48 -3.73 -29.65
C ALA A 145 2.01 -3.80 -29.21
N HIS A 146 1.20 -4.65 -29.82
CA HIS A 146 -0.19 -4.87 -29.42
C HIS A 146 -0.33 -5.36 -27.98
N GLN A 147 0.58 -6.23 -27.53
CA GLN A 147 0.58 -6.71 -26.14
C GLN A 147 0.84 -5.56 -25.15
N TYR A 148 1.85 -4.72 -25.40
CA TYR A 148 2.14 -3.57 -24.55
C TYR A 148 1.01 -2.52 -24.57
N TYR A 149 0.38 -2.32 -25.72
CA TYR A 149 -0.82 -1.47 -25.82
C TYR A 149 -1.97 -2.01 -24.98
N ALA A 150 -2.26 -3.32 -25.08
CA ALA A 150 -3.31 -3.96 -24.29
C ALA A 150 -3.04 -3.81 -22.79
N TRP A 151 -1.79 -4.01 -22.33
CA TRP A 151 -1.40 -3.79 -20.94
C TRP A 151 -1.55 -2.32 -20.51
N SER A 152 -1.27 -1.36 -21.39
CA SER A 152 -1.43 0.07 -21.06
C SER A 152 -2.89 0.51 -20.89
N MET A 153 -3.83 -0.26 -21.44
CA MET A 153 -5.29 -0.05 -21.35
C MET A 153 -5.96 -1.01 -20.37
N ASP A 154 -5.20 -1.79 -19.60
CA ASP A 154 -5.78 -2.67 -18.58
C ASP A 154 -6.54 -1.82 -17.54
N VAL A 155 -7.68 -2.35 -17.09
CA VAL A 155 -8.53 -1.77 -16.03
C VAL A 155 -7.72 -1.45 -14.77
N MET A 156 -6.63 -2.18 -14.52
CA MET A 156 -5.67 -1.87 -13.45
C MET A 156 -5.10 -0.44 -13.51
N TYR A 157 -5.03 0.16 -14.71
CA TYR A 157 -4.53 1.51 -14.96
C TYR A 157 -5.64 2.53 -15.31
N GLU A 158 -6.87 2.09 -15.56
CA GLU A 158 -8.01 2.96 -15.89
C GLU A 158 -8.56 3.73 -14.67
N SER A 159 -8.35 3.23 -13.44
CA SER A 159 -8.88 3.85 -12.20
C SER A 159 -8.40 5.29 -11.93
N ASP A 160 -7.42 5.76 -12.72
CA ASP A 160 -6.86 7.10 -12.71
C ASP A 160 -7.64 8.12 -13.56
N ILE A 161 -8.53 7.68 -14.47
CA ILE A 161 -9.20 8.54 -15.46
C ILE A 161 -10.41 9.29 -14.88
N GLU A 162 -11.16 8.71 -13.94
CA GLU A 162 -12.50 9.22 -13.56
C GLU A 162 -12.56 10.12 -12.32
N MET A 163 -11.45 10.36 -11.61
CA MET A 163 -11.48 11.08 -10.32
C MET A 163 -10.67 12.38 -10.36
N SER A 164 -11.11 13.31 -11.22
CA SER A 164 -10.56 14.65 -11.39
C SER A 164 -10.85 15.54 -10.18
N ASP A 165 -9.81 15.83 -9.40
CA ASP A 165 -9.65 17.17 -8.83
C ASP A 165 -8.66 17.96 -9.72
N ASP A 166 -8.69 17.73 -11.04
CA ASP A 166 -7.72 18.27 -12.03
C ASP A 166 -8.09 19.69 -12.52
N ASP A 167 -8.82 20.48 -11.73
CA ASP A 167 -9.16 21.87 -12.08
C ASP A 167 -8.10 22.89 -11.63
N ASP A 168 -7.35 23.40 -12.58
CA ASP A 168 -6.49 24.59 -12.49
C ASP A 168 -5.00 24.28 -12.34
N ASN A 169 -4.36 24.26 -13.51
CA ASN A 169 -2.95 24.60 -13.68
C ASN A 169 -2.73 26.04 -13.16
N GLU A 170 -2.06 26.18 -12.02
CA GLU A 170 -1.21 27.34 -11.74
C GLU A 170 0.26 26.93 -11.95
#